data_AF-A0A227JHZ5-F1
#
_entry.id   AF-A0A227JHZ5-F1
#
_cell.length_a   1.000
_cell.length_b   1.000
_cell.length_c   1.000
_cell.angle_alpha   90.00
_cell.angle_beta   90.00
_cell.angle_gamma   90.00
#
_symmetry.space_group_name_H-M   'P 1'
#
loop_
_entity.id
_entity.type
_entity.pdbx_description
1 polymer ?
#
loop_
_entity_poly.entity_id
_entity_poly.type
_entity_poly.pdbx_seq_one_letter_code
_entity_poly.pdbx_strand_id
1 'polypeptide(L)'
;MLRNSTKPQLKEASRAKSIYFMTWRWHFYAGLFVIPFMLMLSVTGLVMLFDDEIELARYETTLKVVQQEHKVPVSVQLESVKQAYPDFSVTQFVPAKTAHLANRFSIKAEDGRSLVAAVNPYTGEVQGTIDRSDSVYELMNNIHGTLLIGEFGDRLIEISASLGILLLVSGLYLWLPRDNASRAGFLKIRIAQGSRILLRDVHANL
;
A
#
# COMPACT_ATOMS: atom_id res chain seq x y z
N MET A 1 22.02 -59.20 -20.64
CA MET A 1 21.00 -58.67 -19.69
C MET A 1 20.93 -57.15 -19.87
N LEU A 2 20.17 -56.64 -20.85
CA LEU A 2 20.05 -55.19 -21.12
C LEU A 2 18.75 -54.69 -20.47
N ARG A 3 18.86 -54.09 -19.28
CA ARG A 3 17.73 -53.48 -18.58
C ARG A 3 17.26 -52.23 -19.34
N ASN A 4 15.96 -52.20 -19.59
CA ASN A 4 15.19 -51.23 -20.34
C ASN A 4 15.05 -49.89 -19.57
N SER A 5 16.16 -49.21 -19.28
CA SER A 5 16.21 -48.01 -18.42
C SER A 5 15.87 -46.68 -19.13
N THR A 6 15.61 -46.68 -20.44
CA THR A 6 15.32 -45.47 -21.23
C THR A 6 13.85 -45.02 -21.18
N LYS A 7 12.91 -45.96 -21.02
CA LYS A 7 11.46 -45.64 -20.95
C LYS A 7 11.04 -44.80 -19.72
N PRO A 8 11.58 -45.03 -18.51
CA PRO A 8 11.24 -44.21 -17.32
C PRO A 8 11.69 -42.75 -17.48
N GLN A 9 12.92 -42.52 -17.96
CA GLN A 9 13.51 -41.18 -18.07
C GLN A 9 12.78 -40.29 -19.08
N LEU A 10 12.31 -40.84 -20.21
CA LEU A 10 11.54 -40.07 -21.20
C LEU A 10 10.17 -39.64 -20.67
N LYS A 11 9.51 -40.48 -19.86
CA LYS A 11 8.23 -40.14 -19.22
C LYS A 11 8.39 -39.06 -18.15
N GLU A 12 9.46 -39.11 -17.36
CA GLU A 12 9.76 -38.10 -16.34
C GLU A 12 10.07 -36.73 -16.95
N ALA A 13 10.90 -36.67 -18.01
CA ALA A 13 11.20 -35.43 -18.71
C ALA A 13 9.95 -34.81 -19.37
N SER A 14 9.09 -35.64 -19.97
CA SER A 14 7.80 -35.20 -20.54
C SER A 14 6.86 -34.65 -19.47
N ARG A 15 6.76 -35.33 -18.32
CA ARG A 15 5.94 -34.89 -17.18
C ARG A 15 6.46 -33.58 -16.57
N ALA A 16 7.77 -33.43 -16.39
CA ALA A 16 8.38 -32.20 -15.88
C ALA A 16 8.10 -31.00 -16.80
N LYS A 17 8.20 -31.20 -18.12
CA LYS A 17 7.87 -30.18 -19.14
C LYS A 17 6.38 -29.81 -19.10
N SER A 18 5.49 -30.80 -18.95
CA SER A 18 4.04 -30.56 -18.82
C SER A 18 3.67 -29.77 -17.57
N ILE A 19 4.24 -30.12 -16.41
CA ILE A 19 4.02 -29.38 -15.15
C ILE A 19 4.50 -27.93 -15.29
N TYR A 20 5.69 -27.71 -15.87
CA TYR A 20 6.21 -26.36 -16.09
C TYR A 20 5.25 -25.49 -16.93
N PHE A 21 4.78 -25.99 -18.08
CA PHE A 21 3.84 -25.23 -18.90
C PHE A 21 2.50 -25.00 -18.22
N MET A 22 2.03 -25.96 -17.41
CA MET A 22 0.81 -25.77 -16.63
C MET A 22 0.98 -24.68 -15.57
N THR A 23 2.09 -24.71 -14.81
CA THR A 23 2.42 -23.65 -13.84
C THR A 23 2.55 -22.29 -14.52
N TRP A 24 3.20 -22.21 -15.68
CA TRP A 24 3.33 -20.97 -16.44
C TRP A 24 1.97 -20.41 -16.88
N ARG A 25 1.07 -21.26 -17.40
CA ARG A 25 -0.28 -20.83 -17.80
C ARG A 25 -1.07 -20.29 -16.60
N TRP A 26 -1.08 -21.01 -15.49
CA TRP A 26 -1.76 -20.58 -14.27
C TRP A 26 -1.16 -19.28 -13.71
N HIS A 27 0.16 -19.18 -13.67
CA HIS A 27 0.86 -17.96 -13.26
C HIS A 27 0.47 -16.77 -14.14
N PHE A 28 0.43 -16.95 -15.47
CA PHE A 28 0.06 -15.89 -16.40
C PHE A 28 -1.39 -15.41 -16.20
N TYR A 29 -2.36 -16.32 -16.11
CA TYR A 29 -3.77 -15.94 -15.95
C TYR A 29 -4.06 -15.34 -14.57
N ALA A 30 -3.48 -15.91 -13.50
CA ALA A 30 -3.58 -15.33 -12.17
C ALA A 30 -2.90 -13.95 -12.15
N GLY A 31 -1.76 -13.78 -12.80
CA GLY A 31 -1.07 -12.50 -12.93
C GLY A 31 -1.92 -11.44 -13.63
N LEU A 32 -2.55 -11.80 -14.75
CA LEU A 32 -3.44 -10.90 -15.48
C LEU A 32 -4.62 -10.42 -14.62
N PHE A 33 -5.15 -11.29 -13.76
CA PHE A 33 -6.18 -10.91 -12.80
C PHE A 33 -5.64 -10.02 -11.67
N VAL A 34 -4.49 -10.35 -11.08
CA VAL A 34 -3.94 -9.68 -9.90
C VAL A 34 -3.35 -8.29 -10.20
N ILE A 35 -2.73 -8.10 -11.37
CA ILE A 35 -2.04 -6.85 -11.76
C ILE A 35 -2.90 -5.57 -11.56
N PRO A 36 -4.15 -5.47 -12.06
CA PRO A 36 -4.94 -4.25 -11.89
C PRO A 36 -5.19 -3.90 -10.42
N PHE A 37 -5.43 -4.89 -9.56
CA PHE A 37 -5.60 -4.68 -8.12
C PHE A 37 -4.29 -4.24 -7.46
N MET A 38 -3.17 -4.86 -7.80
CA MET A 38 -1.86 -4.46 -7.26
C MET A 38 -1.46 -3.04 -7.68
N LEU A 39 -1.75 -2.65 -8.92
CA LEU A 39 -1.55 -1.27 -9.39
C LEU A 39 -2.44 -0.29 -8.62
N MET A 40 -3.72 -0.62 -8.47
CA MET A 40 -4.65 0.19 -7.69
C MET A 40 -4.17 0.34 -6.24
N LEU A 41 -3.81 -0.76 -5.56
CA LEU A 41 -3.32 -0.76 -4.18
C LEU A 41 -2.03 0.08 -4.05
N SER A 42 -1.12 -0.03 -5.02
CA SER A 42 0.14 0.73 -5.01
C SER A 42 -0.10 2.23 -5.18
N VAL A 43 -0.98 2.63 -6.11
CA VAL A 43 -1.29 4.05 -6.37
C VAL A 43 -2.04 4.66 -5.19
N THR A 44 -3.08 4.00 -4.70
CA THR A 44 -3.85 4.48 -3.54
C THR A 44 -2.99 4.52 -2.27
N GLY A 45 -2.15 3.50 -2.05
CA GLY A 45 -1.18 3.48 -0.95
C GLY A 45 -0.16 4.63 -1.03
N LEU A 46 0.31 4.95 -2.23
CA LEU A 46 1.20 6.09 -2.45
C LEU A 46 0.51 7.41 -2.10
N VAL A 47 -0.74 7.62 -2.52
CA VAL A 47 -1.49 8.85 -2.19
C VAL A 47 -1.72 8.95 -0.68
N MET A 48 -2.09 7.84 -0.02
CA MET A 48 -2.28 7.82 1.44
C MET A 48 -1.00 8.12 2.22
N LEU A 49 0.18 7.78 1.69
CA LEU A 49 1.47 8.11 2.30
C LEU A 49 1.72 9.62 2.37
N PHE A 50 1.19 10.38 1.41
CA PHE A 50 1.33 11.85 1.32
C PHE A 50 0.15 12.61 1.92
N ASP A 51 -0.65 11.97 2.78
CA ASP A 51 -1.83 12.59 3.38
C ASP A 51 -1.50 13.88 4.14
N ASP A 52 -0.42 13.89 4.92
CA ASP A 52 -0.02 15.08 5.68
C ASP A 52 0.30 16.27 4.76
N GLU A 53 0.99 16.04 3.64
CA GLU A 53 1.30 17.07 2.65
C GLU A 53 0.02 17.57 1.94
N ILE A 54 -0.90 16.66 1.63
CA ILE A 54 -2.18 16.97 0.99
C ILE A 54 -3.08 17.76 1.96
N GLU A 55 -3.21 17.33 3.21
CA GLU A 55 -3.97 18.04 4.25
C GLU A 55 -3.36 19.42 4.51
N LEU A 56 -2.04 19.53 4.60
CA LEU A 56 -1.39 20.82 4.82
C LEU A 56 -1.66 21.80 3.68
N ALA A 57 -1.67 21.33 2.43
CA ALA A 57 -1.99 22.14 1.27
C ALA A 57 -3.47 22.55 1.24
N ARG A 58 -4.39 21.69 1.69
CA ARG A 58 -5.85 21.95 1.70
C ARG A 58 -6.31 22.81 2.88
N TYR A 59 -5.72 22.59 4.06
CA TYR A 59 -6.11 23.20 5.33
C TYR A 59 -5.03 24.12 5.90
N GLU A 60 -4.24 24.75 5.04
CA GLU A 60 -3.10 25.59 5.41
C GLU A 60 -3.47 26.61 6.50
N THR A 61 -4.61 27.29 6.35
CA THR A 61 -5.08 28.33 7.28
C THR A 61 -5.52 27.78 8.64
N THR A 62 -5.93 26.51 8.70
CA THR A 62 -6.40 25.85 9.93
C THR A 62 -5.24 25.15 10.65
N LEU A 63 -4.25 24.64 9.91
CA LEU A 63 -3.15 23.87 10.46
C LEU A 63 -1.90 24.70 10.77
N LYS A 64 -1.69 25.85 10.13
CA LYS A 64 -0.53 26.71 10.41
C LYS A 64 -0.72 27.53 11.69
N VAL A 65 0.34 27.58 12.49
CA VAL A 65 0.44 28.40 13.69
C VAL A 65 1.72 29.23 13.67
N VAL A 66 1.65 30.40 14.31
CA VAL A 66 2.84 31.21 14.58
C VAL A 66 3.53 30.63 15.82
N GLN A 67 4.82 30.31 15.69
CA GLN A 67 5.61 29.83 16.82
C GLN A 67 5.74 30.92 17.89
N GLN A 68 5.52 30.55 19.15
CA GLN A 68 5.76 31.41 20.31
C GLN A 68 6.73 30.73 21.28
N GLU A 69 7.17 31.48 22.29
CA GLU A 69 8.24 31.06 23.21
C GLU A 69 7.80 29.93 24.16
N HIS A 70 6.53 29.94 24.59
CA HIS A 70 5.97 28.96 25.52
C HIS A 70 4.79 28.22 24.91
N LYS A 71 4.78 26.89 25.06
CA LYS A 71 3.63 26.05 24.74
C LYS A 71 2.72 25.94 25.95
N VAL A 72 1.41 25.96 25.72
CA VAL A 72 0.43 25.65 26.77
C VAL A 72 0.37 24.15 27.03
N PRO A 73 0.11 23.70 28.28
CA PRO A 73 -0.04 22.29 28.59
C PRO A 73 -1.11 21.61 27.73
N VAL A 74 -0.88 20.35 27.38
CA VAL A 74 -1.85 19.56 26.59
C VAL A 74 -3.19 19.43 27.32
N SER A 75 -3.21 19.45 28.65
CA SER A 75 -4.44 19.49 29.45
C SER A 75 -5.28 20.74 29.19
N VAL A 76 -4.67 21.91 29.06
CA VAL A 76 -5.37 23.16 28.74
C VAL A 76 -5.96 23.08 27.33
N GLN A 77 -5.18 22.59 26.38
CA GLN A 77 -5.64 22.38 24.99
C GLN A 77 -6.82 21.40 24.93
N LEU A 78 -6.75 20.30 25.69
CA LEU A 78 -7.82 19.31 25.78
C LEU A 78 -9.11 19.92 26.32
N GLU A 79 -9.03 20.75 27.37
CA GLU A 79 -10.19 21.44 27.91
C GLU A 79 -10.78 22.45 26.92
N SER A 80 -9.95 23.19 26.16
CA SER A 80 -10.43 24.06 25.08
C SER A 80 -11.23 23.28 24.04
N VAL A 81 -10.77 22.08 23.65
CA VAL A 81 -11.49 21.22 22.68
C VAL A 81 -12.82 20.75 23.26
N LYS A 82 -12.85 20.28 24.51
CA LYS A 82 -14.10 19.85 25.17
C LYS A 82 -15.11 20.99 25.32
N GLN A 83 -14.65 22.21 25.57
CA GLN A 83 -15.51 23.39 25.66
C GLN A 83 -16.06 23.80 24.29
N ALA A 84 -15.25 23.73 23.24
CA ALA A 84 -15.67 24.06 21.87
C ALA A 84 -16.61 23.00 21.28
N TYR A 85 -16.44 21.72 21.63
CA TYR A 85 -17.20 20.59 21.12
C TYR A 85 -17.73 19.69 22.24
N PRO A 86 -18.72 20.16 23.04
CA PRO A 86 -19.21 19.44 24.22
C PRO A 86 -19.90 18.11 23.88
N ASP A 87 -20.47 18.00 22.67
CA ASP A 87 -21.15 16.79 22.19
C ASP A 87 -20.19 15.73 21.63
N PHE A 88 -18.88 16.00 21.64
CA PHE A 88 -17.85 15.11 21.13
C PHE A 88 -16.92 14.62 22.24
N SER A 89 -16.54 13.34 22.14
CA SER A 89 -15.52 12.73 22.98
C SER A 89 -14.17 12.78 22.28
N VAL A 90 -13.11 13.17 23.00
CA VAL A 90 -11.75 13.15 22.46
C VAL A 90 -11.21 11.72 22.49
N THR A 91 -10.80 11.21 21.34
CA THR A 91 -10.35 9.81 21.17
C THR A 91 -8.84 9.69 20.98
N GLN A 92 -8.20 10.70 20.39
CA GLN A 92 -6.77 10.68 20.11
C GLN A 92 -6.17 12.09 20.15
N PHE A 93 -4.95 12.19 20.66
CA PHE A 93 -4.11 13.38 20.55
C PHE A 93 -2.92 13.08 19.64
N VAL A 94 -2.67 13.97 18.67
CA VAL A 94 -1.55 13.90 17.74
C VAL A 94 -0.76 15.20 17.84
N PRO A 95 0.48 15.17 18.37
CA PRO A 95 1.29 16.37 18.47
C PRO A 95 1.72 16.86 17.08
N ALA A 96 1.90 18.18 16.96
CA ALA A 96 2.44 18.81 15.77
C ALA A 96 3.85 18.28 15.44
N LYS A 97 4.09 17.91 14.17
CA LYS A 97 5.41 17.46 13.69
C LYS A 97 6.45 18.58 13.66
N THR A 98 6.01 19.83 13.54
CA THR A 98 6.89 21.02 13.48
C THR A 98 6.33 22.14 14.35
N ALA A 99 7.17 23.13 14.66
CA ALA A 99 6.79 24.26 15.52
C ALA A 99 5.73 25.20 14.90
N HIS A 100 5.50 25.10 13.60
CA HIS A 100 4.57 25.94 12.84
C HIS A 100 3.24 25.24 12.54
N LEU A 101 3.00 24.08 13.15
CA LEU A 101 1.75 23.33 12.97
C LEU A 101 0.95 23.25 14.27
N ALA A 102 -0.37 23.23 14.11
CA ALA A 102 -1.33 22.96 15.17
C ALA A 102 -1.20 21.53 15.69
N ASN A 103 -1.48 21.34 16.97
CA ASN A 103 -1.76 20.01 17.51
C ASN A 103 -3.12 19.54 16.99
N ARG A 104 -3.29 18.24 16.81
CA ARG A 104 -4.53 17.64 16.29
C ARG A 104 -5.19 16.78 17.36
N PHE A 105 -6.47 16.99 17.61
CA PHE A 105 -7.30 16.17 18.49
C PHE A 105 -8.39 15.48 17.68
N SER A 106 -8.37 14.15 17.60
CA SER A 106 -9.49 13.41 17.02
C SER A 106 -10.64 13.42 18.01
N ILE A 107 -11.81 13.84 17.55
CA ILE A 107 -13.03 13.94 18.33
C ILE A 107 -14.14 13.15 17.65
N LYS A 108 -14.95 12.44 18.44
CA LYS A 108 -16.02 11.58 17.95
C LYS A 108 -17.34 11.86 18.68
N ALA A 109 -18.39 12.11 17.92
CA ALA A 109 -19.75 12.26 18.42
C ALA A 109 -20.42 10.90 18.63
N GLU A 110 -21.46 10.87 19.47
CA GLU A 110 -22.24 9.66 19.73
C GLU A 110 -22.96 9.13 18.48
N ASP A 111 -23.32 10.02 17.56
CA ASP A 111 -23.93 9.68 16.26
C ASP A 111 -22.94 9.07 15.25
N GLY A 112 -21.66 8.94 15.61
CA GLY A 112 -20.61 8.31 14.81
C GLY A 112 -19.76 9.29 13.99
N ARG A 113 -20.09 10.59 13.93
CA ARG A 113 -19.26 11.59 13.23
C ARG A 113 -17.89 11.70 13.88
N SER A 114 -16.84 11.79 13.07
CA SER A 114 -15.45 11.90 13.52
C SER A 114 -14.78 13.11 12.86
N LEU A 115 -14.28 14.03 13.69
CA LEU A 115 -13.59 15.23 13.25
C LEU A 115 -12.18 15.27 13.84
N VAL A 116 -11.34 16.14 13.30
CA VAL A 116 -10.04 16.49 13.87
C VAL A 116 -10.04 17.98 14.20
N ALA A 117 -10.01 18.32 15.49
CA ALA A 117 -9.83 19.69 15.94
C ALA A 117 -8.35 20.08 15.88
N ALA A 118 -8.06 21.18 15.19
CA ALA A 118 -6.74 21.79 15.14
C ALA A 118 -6.62 22.81 16.28
N VAL A 119 -5.62 22.64 17.15
CA VAL A 119 -5.42 23.47 18.33
C VAL A 119 -4.03 24.09 18.29
N ASN A 120 -3.96 25.40 18.47
CA ASN A 120 -2.71 26.10 18.54
C ASN A 120 -1.96 25.71 19.84
N PRO A 121 -0.76 25.09 19.74
CA PRO A 121 -0.04 24.61 20.92
C PRO A 121 0.53 25.72 21.81
N TYR A 122 0.52 26.98 21.33
CA TYR A 122 1.04 28.13 22.04
C TYR A 122 -0.06 28.95 22.73
N THR A 123 -1.23 29.08 22.10
CA THR A 123 -2.35 29.86 22.66
C THR A 123 -3.42 29.00 23.32
N GLY A 124 -3.51 27.71 22.97
CA GLY A 124 -4.59 26.82 23.40
C GLY A 124 -5.91 27.04 22.67
N GLU A 125 -5.91 27.90 21.65
CA GLU A 125 -7.07 28.21 20.83
C GLU A 125 -7.38 27.09 19.84
N VAL A 126 -8.66 26.75 19.69
CA VAL A 126 -9.15 25.81 18.68
C VAL A 126 -9.37 26.56 17.37
N GLN A 127 -8.50 26.35 16.39
CA GLN A 127 -8.50 27.07 15.11
C GLN A 127 -9.62 26.60 14.17
N GLY A 128 -10.11 25.38 14.35
CA GLY A 128 -11.20 24.80 13.57
C GLY A 128 -11.18 23.28 13.59
N THR A 129 -12.07 22.67 12.81
CA THR A 129 -12.16 21.21 12.63
C THR A 129 -12.03 20.80 11.17
N ILE A 130 -11.38 19.66 10.97
CA ILE A 130 -11.27 18.98 9.69
C ILE A 130 -12.15 17.73 9.76
N ASP A 131 -13.07 17.59 8.80
CA ASP A 131 -13.85 16.36 8.65
C ASP A 131 -13.01 15.32 7.90
N ARG A 132 -12.60 14.27 8.61
CA ARG A 132 -11.81 13.19 8.00
C ARG A 132 -12.62 12.36 7.00
N SER A 133 -13.95 12.33 7.14
CA SER A 133 -14.80 11.54 6.25
C SER A 133 -14.84 12.09 4.82
N ASP A 134 -14.55 13.37 4.63
CA ASP A 134 -14.41 14.04 3.32
C ASP A 134 -12.94 14.27 2.91
N SER A 135 -12.02 13.50 3.49
CA SER A 135 -10.59 13.61 3.17
C SER A 135 -10.23 12.81 1.91
N VAL A 136 -9.16 13.25 1.24
CA VAL A 136 -8.56 12.48 0.13
C VAL A 136 -8.07 11.13 0.65
N TYR A 137 -7.53 11.08 1.87
CA TYR A 137 -7.15 9.83 2.51
C TYR A 137 -8.31 8.86 2.64
N GLU A 138 -9.47 9.31 3.14
CA GLU A 138 -10.63 8.44 3.32
C GLU A 138 -11.14 7.90 1.98
N LEU A 139 -11.19 8.74 0.94
CA LEU A 139 -11.52 8.29 -0.41
C LEU A 139 -10.54 7.22 -0.90
N MET A 140 -9.23 7.47 -0.76
CA MET A 140 -8.20 6.52 -1.18
C MET A 140 -8.25 5.22 -0.36
N ASN A 141 -8.47 5.31 0.95
CA ASN A 141 -8.63 4.18 1.85
C ASN A 141 -9.83 3.32 1.45
N ASN A 142 -10.96 3.94 1.12
CA ASN A 142 -12.15 3.22 0.65
C ASN A 142 -11.94 2.54 -0.70
N ILE A 143 -11.22 3.17 -1.64
CA ILE A 143 -10.80 2.52 -2.90
C ILE A 143 -9.82 1.37 -2.62
N HIS A 144 -8.82 1.60 -1.76
CA HIS A 144 -7.75 0.64 -1.42
C HIS A 144 -8.28 -0.62 -0.76
N GLY A 145 -9.24 -0.47 0.18
CA GLY A 145 -9.79 -1.58 0.95
C GLY A 145 -11.01 -2.23 0.32
N THR A 146 -11.88 -1.48 -0.35
CA THR A 146 -13.20 -1.99 -0.78
C THR A 146 -13.57 -1.68 -2.22
N LEU A 147 -12.71 -1.02 -3.00
CA LEU A 147 -13.00 -0.55 -4.36
C LEU A 147 -14.27 0.33 -4.46
N LEU A 148 -14.69 0.95 -3.36
CA LEU A 148 -15.96 1.69 -3.25
C LEU A 148 -17.22 0.82 -3.47
N ILE A 149 -17.09 -0.50 -3.42
CA ILE A 149 -18.20 -1.45 -3.61
C ILE A 149 -18.38 -2.38 -2.41
N GLY A 150 -17.83 -1.98 -1.25
CA GLY A 150 -18.01 -2.66 0.03
C GLY A 150 -17.39 -4.06 0.07
N GLU A 151 -18.09 -4.98 0.74
CA GLU A 151 -17.61 -6.34 1.00
C GLU A 151 -17.23 -7.12 -0.27
N PHE A 152 -17.91 -6.87 -1.39
CA PHE A 152 -17.57 -7.54 -2.63
C PHE A 152 -16.19 -7.11 -3.14
N GLY A 153 -15.86 -5.82 -3.06
CA GLY A 153 -14.56 -5.30 -3.48
C GLY A 153 -13.45 -5.72 -2.53
N ASP A 154 -13.73 -5.73 -1.23
CA ASP A 154 -12.82 -6.26 -0.20
C ASP A 154 -12.43 -7.72 -0.49
N ARG A 155 -13.41 -8.59 -0.74
CA ARG A 155 -13.15 -9.99 -1.12
C ARG A 155 -12.34 -10.13 -2.42
N LEU A 156 -12.59 -9.26 -3.42
CA LEU A 156 -11.79 -9.27 -4.65
C LEU A 156 -10.32 -8.90 -4.38
N ILE A 157 -10.08 -7.90 -3.53
CA ILE A 157 -8.74 -7.49 -3.11
C ILE A 157 -8.07 -8.60 -2.30
N GLU A 158 -8.79 -9.23 -1.37
CA GLU A 158 -8.28 -10.34 -0.55
C GLU A 158 -7.86 -11.54 -1.41
N ILE A 159 -8.70 -11.92 -2.38
CA ILE A 159 -8.37 -12.97 -3.36
C ILE A 159 -7.13 -12.55 -4.17
N SER A 160 -7.05 -11.30 -4.61
CA SER A 160 -5.92 -10.79 -5.40
C SER A 160 -4.63 -10.79 -4.59
N ALA A 161 -4.67 -10.39 -3.32
CA ALA A 161 -3.53 -10.42 -2.41
C ALA A 161 -3.06 -11.87 -2.16
N SER A 162 -4.00 -12.77 -1.90
CA SER A 162 -3.73 -14.21 -1.70
C SER A 162 -3.12 -14.86 -2.94
N LEU A 163 -3.67 -14.57 -4.13
CA LEU A 163 -3.10 -15.00 -5.41
C LEU A 163 -1.74 -14.38 -5.65
N GLY A 164 -1.50 -13.14 -5.20
CA GLY A 164 -0.20 -12.47 -5.25
C GLY A 164 0.91 -13.28 -4.58
N ILE A 165 0.64 -13.89 -3.42
CA ILE A 165 1.59 -14.77 -2.73
C ILE A 165 1.89 -16.02 -3.58
N LEU A 166 0.85 -16.65 -4.15
CA LEU A 166 1.03 -17.80 -5.03
C LEU A 166 1.79 -17.43 -6.32
N LEU A 167 1.56 -16.23 -6.84
CA LEU A 167 2.30 -15.67 -7.98
C LEU A 167 3.77 -15.45 -7.64
N LEU A 168 4.09 -14.99 -6.44
CA LEU A 168 5.47 -14.85 -5.98
C LEU A 168 6.17 -16.21 -5.95
N VAL A 169 5.54 -17.23 -5.33
CA VAL A 169 6.11 -18.58 -5.23
C VAL A 169 6.25 -19.23 -6.61
N SER A 170 5.21 -19.16 -7.44
CA SER A 170 5.24 -19.72 -8.80
C SER A 170 6.21 -18.95 -9.71
N GLY A 171 6.35 -17.63 -9.53
CA GLY A 171 7.33 -16.80 -10.21
C GLY A 171 8.75 -17.24 -9.88
N LEU A 172 9.07 -17.40 -8.59
CA LEU A 172 10.38 -17.94 -8.16
C LEU A 172 10.64 -19.34 -8.75
N TYR A 173 9.64 -20.22 -8.73
CA TYR A 173 9.75 -21.55 -9.33
C TYR A 173 10.02 -21.53 -10.85
N LEU A 174 9.38 -20.61 -11.57
CA LEU A 174 9.55 -20.43 -13.02
C LEU A 174 10.87 -19.71 -13.35
N TRP A 175 11.35 -18.84 -12.46
CA TRP A 175 12.59 -18.08 -12.61
C TRP A 175 13.85 -18.94 -12.45
N LEU A 176 13.80 -19.99 -11.63
CA LEU A 176 14.96 -20.85 -11.37
C LEU A 176 15.48 -21.55 -12.65
N PRO A 177 16.79 -21.49 -12.95
CA PRO A 177 17.36 -22.02 -14.18
C PRO A 177 17.42 -23.55 -14.16
N ARG A 178 16.79 -24.20 -15.15
CA ARG A 178 16.59 -25.67 -15.19
C ARG A 178 17.50 -26.39 -16.17
N ASP A 179 18.06 -25.70 -17.15
CA ASP A 179 19.02 -26.27 -18.11
C ASP A 179 20.38 -25.58 -18.02
N ASN A 180 21.42 -26.24 -18.52
CA ASN A 180 22.79 -25.71 -18.42
C ASN A 180 22.96 -24.38 -19.17
N ALA A 181 22.13 -24.12 -20.19
CA ALA A 181 22.11 -22.86 -20.93
C ALA A 181 21.49 -21.70 -20.12
N SER A 182 20.37 -21.91 -19.42
CA SER A 182 19.77 -20.90 -18.52
C SER A 182 20.64 -20.63 -17.31
N ARG A 183 21.32 -21.65 -16.76
CA ARG A 183 22.28 -21.48 -15.65
C ARG A 183 23.47 -20.59 -16.03
N ALA A 184 23.97 -20.71 -17.25
CA ALA A 184 25.08 -19.88 -17.75
C ALA A 184 24.69 -18.40 -17.99
N GLY A 185 23.40 -18.10 -18.11
CA GLY A 185 22.86 -16.75 -18.30
C GLY A 185 22.17 -16.14 -17.07
N PHE A 186 22.00 -16.93 -16.00
CA PHE A 186 21.36 -16.51 -14.77
C PHE A 186 22.19 -15.39 -14.09
N LEU A 187 21.55 -14.25 -13.79
CA LEU A 187 22.14 -13.02 -13.27
C LEU A 187 23.10 -12.29 -14.24
N LYS A 188 23.12 -12.65 -15.53
CA LYS A 188 23.97 -12.00 -16.54
C LYS A 188 23.18 -10.96 -17.33
N ILE A 189 23.43 -9.68 -17.08
CA ILE A 189 22.85 -8.56 -17.83
C ILE A 189 23.79 -8.15 -18.95
N ARG A 190 23.41 -8.38 -20.21
CA ARG A 190 24.21 -7.95 -21.37
C ARG A 190 23.76 -6.59 -21.87
N ILE A 191 24.45 -5.56 -21.37
CA ILE A 191 24.17 -4.15 -21.70
C ILE A 191 24.63 -3.79 -23.12
N ALA A 192 25.66 -4.46 -23.66
CA ALA A 192 26.26 -4.12 -24.94
C ALA A 192 25.61 -4.78 -26.18
N GLN A 193 24.53 -5.57 -26.02
CA GLN A 193 23.92 -6.35 -27.11
C GLN A 193 22.57 -5.82 -27.61
N GLY A 194 22.25 -4.56 -27.29
CA GLY A 194 21.06 -3.85 -27.79
C GLY A 194 19.84 -3.96 -26.89
N SER A 195 18.89 -3.04 -27.08
CA SER A 195 17.75 -2.81 -26.18
C SER A 195 16.82 -4.02 -26.01
N ARG A 196 16.62 -4.83 -27.06
CA ARG A 196 15.80 -6.05 -26.97
C ARG A 196 16.43 -7.12 -26.08
N ILE A 197 17.75 -7.31 -26.19
CA ILE A 197 18.48 -8.29 -25.38
C ILE A 197 18.60 -7.76 -23.94
N LEU A 198 18.81 -6.46 -23.76
CA LEU A 198 18.79 -5.81 -22.45
C LEU A 198 17.42 -5.99 -21.77
N LEU A 199 16.30 -5.63 -22.43
CA LEU A 199 14.96 -5.76 -21.86
C LEU A 199 14.62 -7.22 -21.51
N ARG A 200 15.02 -8.17 -22.35
CA ARG A 200 14.86 -9.60 -22.07
C ARG A 200 15.70 -10.02 -20.87
N ASP A 201 16.98 -9.64 -20.83
CA ASP A 201 17.90 -10.03 -19.76
C ASP A 201 17.52 -9.35 -18.43
N VAL A 202 16.96 -8.13 -18.45
CA VAL A 202 16.35 -7.47 -17.28
C VAL A 202 15.11 -8.24 -16.85
N HIS A 203 14.11 -8.39 -17.72
CA HIS A 203 12.87 -9.10 -17.37
C HIS A 203 13.09 -10.55 -16.91
N ALA A 204 14.16 -11.19 -17.37
CA ALA A 204 14.51 -12.56 -16.98
C ALA A 204 15.39 -12.65 -15.71
N ASN A 205 16.06 -11.57 -15.27
CA ASN A 205 17.00 -11.62 -14.14
C ASN A 205 16.71 -10.59 -13.02
N LEU A 206 15.79 -9.65 -13.22
CA LEU A 206 15.48 -8.51 -12.36
C LEU A 206 13.96 -8.27 -12.32
#